data_AF-A0AAN8WWQ6-F1
#
_entry.id   AF-A0AAN8WWQ6-F1
#
_cell.length_a   1.000
_cell.length_b   1.000
_cell.length_c   1.000
_cell.angle_alpha   90.00
_cell.angle_beta   90.00
_cell.angle_gamma   90.00
#
_symmetry.space_group_name_H-M   'P 1'
#
loop_
_entity.id
_entity.type
_entity.pdbx_description
1 polymer ?
#
loop_
_entity_poly.entity_id
_entity_poly.type
_entity_poly.pdbx_seq_one_letter_code
_entity_poly.pdbx_strand_id
1 'polypeptide(L)'
;MQEAMSINSKDKQIITGAVRNSHQSVLSLISQVMQAGQVSNVIKEVVLKTLNAWLKLSLPLSETRDLLVSLIPYSNYALLCEPVMDALRTAATDVGTYNIPNTVMDFVTQLLGLAPVLEEAQHANDENTASLIYSLFTSIVECHSRLLLQCALQAEHQATVVQVVALLLQCAATPGQYPTDETTSNIPFAVWFTIQDDIMTFEGEQQAELLQLFQPVYLKLVDTFIQKSLLPPENVLTSEEKEMFRCYRQDICDTYMYAYYVLRGDMLSHLEVHLKDAVVKMQSDPSDWRYLEAVLHAYSSVAETVAETDNFYVPRFIQSIPQIPFSDNIQLISVALTTLGAYADWLNYHQDHMHHVIPLMVEGLVNASLVGAASQALRDLTLECPLTISPFSQPILTSCQRALEQSRLESAETERIMTIISRVLSVGKDQPTIMTYLNATLTPYISRLSHLKDLMGNSISRDQRNELVSLLKLLSCLARHLNLNNSAVEEDDDEDGTTRRHSQVVSGEPQPLLLVLQQLMPLLSDIAAKATTDQEIIERKLLSIMAALE
;
A
#
# COMPACT_ATOMS: atom_id res chain seq x y z
N MET A 1 -43.70 11.77 -21.25
CA MET A 1 -42.85 12.86 -21.78
C MET A 1 -43.06 14.09 -20.90
N GLN A 2 -42.32 14.20 -19.81
CA GLN A 2 -42.16 15.48 -19.10
C GLN A 2 -40.99 16.18 -19.79
N GLU A 3 -41.28 17.09 -20.71
CA GLU A 3 -40.30 18.07 -21.17
C GLU A 3 -39.97 18.97 -20.00
N ALA A 4 -38.87 18.65 -19.30
CA ALA A 4 -38.22 19.60 -18.43
C ALA A 4 -37.80 20.78 -19.30
N MET A 5 -38.46 21.93 -19.12
CA MET A 5 -38.02 23.21 -19.66
C MET A 5 -36.60 23.47 -19.13
N SER A 6 -35.60 23.13 -19.95
CA SER A 6 -34.20 23.41 -19.69
C SER A 6 -34.02 24.92 -19.67
N ILE A 7 -34.01 25.52 -18.48
CA ILE A 7 -33.60 26.92 -18.28
C ILE A 7 -32.21 27.09 -18.91
N ASN A 8 -32.07 28.05 -19.81
CA ASN A 8 -30.79 28.37 -20.46
C ASN A 8 -29.75 28.71 -19.37
N SER A 9 -28.48 28.29 -19.55
CA SER A 9 -27.44 28.47 -18.53
C SER A 9 -27.25 29.93 -18.12
N LYS A 10 -27.45 30.87 -19.04
CA LYS A 10 -27.42 32.32 -18.76
C LYS A 10 -28.54 32.76 -17.81
N ASP A 11 -29.77 32.32 -18.07
CA ASP A 11 -30.92 32.64 -17.22
C ASP A 11 -30.77 32.00 -15.85
N LYS A 12 -30.21 30.78 -15.78
CA LYS A 12 -29.89 30.11 -14.51
C LYS A 12 -28.87 30.91 -13.70
N GLN A 13 -27.81 31.45 -14.32
CA GLN A 13 -26.83 32.29 -13.65
C GLN A 13 -27.43 33.60 -13.13
N ILE A 14 -28.29 34.25 -13.93
CA ILE A 14 -28.97 35.49 -13.52
C ILE A 14 -29.89 35.24 -12.32
N ILE A 15 -30.71 34.18 -12.38
CA ILE A 15 -31.62 33.82 -11.28
C ILE A 15 -30.81 33.47 -10.03
N THR A 16 -29.75 32.66 -10.17
CA THR A 16 -28.89 32.29 -9.04
C THR A 16 -28.24 33.51 -8.40
N GLY A 17 -27.75 34.45 -9.22
CA GLY A 17 -27.20 35.72 -8.73
C GLY A 17 -28.24 36.58 -8.00
N ALA A 18 -29.46 36.69 -8.54
CA ALA A 18 -30.54 37.43 -7.90
C ALA A 18 -30.96 36.82 -6.55
N VAL A 19 -31.10 35.49 -6.48
CA VAL A 19 -31.39 34.78 -5.22
C VAL A 19 -30.25 34.96 -4.23
N ARG A 20 -28.99 34.78 -4.67
CA ARG A 20 -27.79 35.03 -3.84
C ARG A 20 -27.83 36.44 -3.25
N ASN A 21 -28.19 37.47 -4.00
CA ASN A 21 -28.22 38.85 -3.50
C ASN A 21 -29.28 39.13 -2.43
N SER A 22 -30.26 38.24 -2.23
CA SER A 22 -31.29 38.35 -1.18
C SER A 22 -30.93 37.64 0.13
N HIS A 23 -29.72 37.11 0.25
CA HIS A 23 -29.30 36.28 1.38
C HIS A 23 -29.34 36.99 2.74
N GLN A 24 -29.06 38.30 2.82
CA GLN A 24 -28.98 39.03 4.10
C GLN A 24 -30.26 38.93 4.94
N SER A 25 -31.44 39.06 4.31
CA SER A 25 -32.72 38.91 4.99
C SER A 25 -32.92 37.50 5.55
N VAL A 26 -32.43 36.50 4.84
CA VAL A 26 -32.50 35.09 5.24
C VAL A 26 -31.53 34.79 6.38
N LEU A 27 -30.29 35.25 6.28
CA LEU A 27 -29.29 35.10 7.34
C LEU A 27 -29.75 35.78 8.65
N SER A 28 -30.36 36.96 8.55
CA SER A 28 -30.93 37.66 9.70
C SER A 28 -32.06 36.85 10.37
N LEU A 29 -32.98 36.30 9.59
CA LEU A 29 -34.04 35.43 10.10
C LEU A 29 -33.48 34.17 10.76
N ILE A 30 -32.50 33.51 10.13
CA ILE A 30 -31.82 32.32 10.66
C ILE A 30 -31.19 32.66 12.02
N SER A 31 -30.44 33.77 12.11
CA SER A 31 -29.82 34.22 13.35
C SER A 31 -30.84 34.44 14.46
N GLN A 32 -31.97 35.09 14.16
CA GLN A 32 -33.03 35.34 15.13
C GLN A 32 -33.65 34.03 15.65
N VAL A 33 -33.92 33.07 14.78
CA VAL A 33 -34.51 31.79 15.16
C VAL A 33 -33.54 30.94 15.98
N MET A 34 -32.25 30.96 15.65
CA MET A 34 -31.23 30.23 16.41
C MET A 34 -31.10 30.79 17.83
N GLN A 35 -31.05 32.11 17.99
CA GLN A 35 -30.91 32.80 19.29
C GLN A 35 -32.21 32.78 20.13
N ALA A 36 -33.36 32.48 19.54
CA ALA A 36 -34.62 32.42 20.26
C ALA A 36 -34.66 31.20 21.21
N GLY A 37 -34.71 31.47 22.51
CA GLY A 37 -34.71 30.44 23.55
C GLY A 37 -35.96 29.56 23.61
N GLN A 38 -37.10 30.02 23.07
CA GLN A 38 -38.35 29.24 23.05
C GLN A 38 -38.50 28.32 21.82
N VAL A 39 -37.54 28.36 20.89
CA VAL A 39 -37.60 27.54 19.67
C VAL A 39 -36.99 26.17 19.93
N SER A 40 -37.76 25.12 19.60
CA SER A 40 -37.31 23.73 19.76
C SER A 40 -36.12 23.39 18.85
N ASN A 41 -35.31 22.42 19.26
CA ASN A 41 -34.18 21.93 18.45
C ASN A 41 -34.64 21.34 17.10
N VAL A 42 -35.85 20.79 17.00
CA VAL A 42 -36.39 20.30 15.72
C VAL A 42 -36.55 21.44 14.69
N ILE A 43 -37.00 22.61 15.13
CA ILE A 43 -37.10 23.78 14.25
C ILE A 43 -35.70 24.32 13.92
N LYS A 44 -34.79 24.35 14.90
CA LYS A 44 -33.40 24.78 14.69
C LYS A 44 -32.68 23.89 13.67
N GLU A 45 -32.93 22.58 13.69
CA GLU A 45 -32.39 21.64 12.71
C GLU A 45 -32.84 21.98 11.28
N VAL A 46 -34.14 22.26 11.07
CA VAL A 46 -34.68 22.69 9.77
C VAL A 46 -34.05 24.02 9.31
N VAL A 47 -33.84 24.94 10.25
CA VAL A 47 -33.20 26.24 10.00
C VAL A 47 -31.73 26.07 9.60
N LEU A 48 -30.98 25.18 10.25
CA LEU A 48 -29.59 24.87 9.90
C LEU A 48 -29.49 24.17 8.54
N LYS A 49 -30.39 23.23 8.24
CA LYS A 49 -30.50 22.62 6.90
C LYS A 49 -30.82 23.67 5.83
N THR A 50 -31.65 24.65 6.17
CA THR A 50 -31.92 25.81 5.29
C THR A 50 -30.66 26.65 5.10
N LEU A 51 -29.94 27.00 6.17
CA LEU A 51 -28.66 27.71 6.09
C LEU A 51 -27.68 26.99 5.16
N ASN A 52 -27.51 25.68 5.33
CA ASN A 52 -26.63 24.88 4.49
C ASN A 52 -27.02 24.93 3.00
N ALA A 53 -28.32 24.86 2.69
CA ALA A 53 -28.81 25.01 1.32
C ALA A 53 -28.49 26.40 0.71
N TRP A 54 -28.51 27.45 1.53
CA TRP A 54 -28.11 28.80 1.12
C TRP A 54 -26.60 28.94 0.95
N LEU A 55 -25.78 28.33 1.82
CA LEU A 55 -24.32 28.33 1.70
C LEU A 55 -23.85 27.65 0.40
N LYS A 56 -24.55 26.60 -0.05
CA LYS A 56 -24.31 25.95 -1.36
C LYS A 56 -24.51 26.87 -2.57
N LEU A 57 -25.07 28.08 -2.37
CA LEU A 57 -25.09 29.13 -3.38
C LEU A 57 -23.80 29.97 -3.40
N SER A 58 -22.75 29.58 -2.68
CA SER A 58 -21.46 30.29 -2.55
C SER A 58 -21.65 31.70 -1.98
N LEU A 59 -22.19 31.77 -0.76
CA LEU A 59 -22.28 33.03 -0.03
C LEU A 59 -20.88 33.46 0.46
N PRO A 60 -20.53 34.75 0.42
CA PRO A 60 -19.22 35.21 0.89
C PRO A 60 -18.99 34.86 2.36
N LEU A 61 -17.87 34.19 2.66
CA LEU A 61 -17.50 33.86 4.04
C LEU A 61 -17.43 35.11 4.93
N SER A 62 -17.01 36.26 4.39
CA SER A 62 -16.98 37.53 5.11
C SER A 62 -18.33 37.99 5.64
N GLU A 63 -19.44 37.58 5.02
CA GLU A 63 -20.81 37.94 5.45
C GLU A 63 -21.46 36.85 6.32
N THR A 64 -21.00 35.60 6.24
CA THR A 64 -21.58 34.46 6.96
C THR A 64 -20.79 34.04 8.20
N ARG A 65 -19.50 34.39 8.29
CA ARG A 65 -18.57 33.95 9.34
C ARG A 65 -19.13 34.14 10.75
N ASP A 66 -19.60 35.33 11.09
CA ASP A 66 -20.01 35.64 12.46
C ASP A 66 -21.25 34.83 12.88
N LEU A 67 -22.20 34.62 11.96
CA LEU A 67 -23.32 33.72 12.17
C LEU A 67 -22.82 32.29 12.38
N LEU A 68 -21.96 31.78 11.50
CA LEU A 68 -21.42 30.42 11.56
C LEU A 68 -20.68 30.13 12.86
N VAL A 69 -19.79 31.04 13.30
CA VAL A 69 -19.07 30.91 14.57
C VAL A 69 -20.05 30.88 15.75
N SER A 70 -21.14 31.66 15.70
CA SER A 70 -22.19 31.62 16.73
C SER A 70 -22.95 30.29 16.81
N LEU A 71 -22.80 29.42 15.81
CA LEU A 71 -23.43 28.10 15.78
C LEU A 71 -22.64 27.01 16.51
N ILE A 72 -21.33 27.22 16.75
CA ILE A 72 -20.45 26.22 17.40
C ILE A 72 -21.03 25.69 18.72
N PRO A 73 -21.59 26.50 19.63
CA PRO A 73 -22.17 25.99 20.88
C PRO A 73 -23.37 25.05 20.69
N TYR A 74 -24.04 25.10 19.52
CA TYR A 74 -25.15 24.21 19.22
C TYR A 74 -24.69 22.80 18.83
N SER A 75 -23.39 22.60 18.57
CA SER A 75 -22.82 21.28 18.30
C SER A 75 -22.92 20.31 19.49
N ASN A 76 -23.08 20.84 20.71
CA ASN A 76 -23.34 20.02 21.91
C ASN A 76 -24.72 19.37 21.94
N TYR A 77 -25.64 19.75 21.04
CA TYR A 77 -26.93 19.09 20.91
C TYR A 77 -26.85 18.03 19.81
N ALA A 78 -27.03 16.76 20.16
CA ALA A 78 -26.95 15.63 19.22
C ALA A 78 -27.75 15.84 17.91
N LEU A 79 -28.96 16.40 17.99
CA LEU A 79 -29.79 16.69 16.80
C LEU A 79 -29.23 17.79 15.89
N LEU A 80 -28.43 18.71 16.43
CA LEU A 80 -27.93 19.89 15.74
C LEU A 80 -26.48 19.73 15.27
N CYS A 81 -25.71 18.80 15.84
CA CYS A 81 -24.29 18.64 15.54
C CYS A 81 -24.01 18.49 14.04
N GLU A 82 -24.62 17.48 13.39
CA GLU A 82 -24.42 17.23 11.96
C GLU A 82 -24.83 18.45 11.09
N PRO A 83 -26.03 19.06 11.23
CA PRO A 83 -26.37 20.26 10.49
C PRO A 83 -25.43 21.46 10.71
N VAL A 84 -24.90 21.63 11.93
CA VAL A 84 -23.89 22.67 12.21
C VAL A 84 -22.60 22.34 11.48
N MET A 85 -22.06 21.13 11.64
CA MET A 85 -20.81 20.72 10.97
C MET A 85 -20.91 20.86 9.46
N ASP A 86 -22.03 20.49 8.86
CA ASP A 86 -22.26 20.63 7.43
C ASP A 86 -22.29 22.08 6.95
N ALA A 87 -22.89 22.98 7.73
CA ALA A 87 -22.89 24.41 7.41
C ALA A 87 -21.46 24.99 7.51
N LEU A 88 -20.72 24.64 8.56
CA LEU A 88 -19.32 25.06 8.74
C LEU A 88 -18.44 24.54 7.60
N ARG A 89 -18.57 23.26 7.26
CA ARG A 89 -17.83 22.58 6.18
C ARG A 89 -18.11 23.25 4.84
N THR A 90 -19.38 23.42 4.49
CA THR A 90 -19.79 24.01 3.21
C THR A 90 -19.27 25.43 3.04
N ALA A 91 -19.26 26.23 4.11
CA ALA A 91 -18.70 27.58 4.06
C ALA A 91 -17.17 27.58 3.97
N ALA A 92 -16.50 26.67 4.69
CA ALA A 92 -15.05 26.58 4.70
C ALA A 92 -14.49 26.08 3.36
N THR A 93 -15.18 25.18 2.66
CA THR A 93 -14.71 24.57 1.41
C THR A 93 -15.32 25.20 0.15
N ASP A 94 -15.92 26.39 0.25
CA ASP A 94 -16.49 27.08 -0.92
C ASP A 94 -15.39 27.64 -1.83
N VAL A 95 -15.62 27.64 -3.14
CA VAL A 95 -14.63 28.13 -4.14
C VAL A 95 -14.25 29.60 -3.94
N GLY A 96 -15.12 30.42 -3.36
CA GLY A 96 -14.82 31.82 -3.06
C GLY A 96 -13.72 32.03 -2.02
N THR A 97 -13.42 31.01 -1.20
CA THR A 97 -12.49 31.10 -0.07
C THR A 97 -11.02 31.27 -0.49
N TYR A 98 -10.62 30.74 -1.65
CA TYR A 98 -9.25 30.89 -2.19
C TYR A 98 -8.80 32.35 -2.37
N ASN A 99 -9.75 33.29 -2.51
CA ASN A 99 -9.45 34.71 -2.72
C ASN A 99 -9.38 35.54 -1.41
N ILE A 100 -9.62 34.93 -0.25
CA ILE A 100 -9.73 35.62 1.05
C ILE A 100 -8.96 34.89 2.17
N PRO A 101 -7.65 34.64 2.00
CA PRO A 101 -6.85 33.76 2.88
C PRO A 101 -6.90 34.15 4.35
N ASN A 102 -6.82 35.46 4.67
CA ASN A 102 -6.87 35.92 6.06
C ASN A 102 -8.22 35.63 6.72
N THR A 103 -9.34 35.82 6.00
CA THR A 103 -10.68 35.51 6.51
C THR A 103 -10.85 34.01 6.75
N VAL A 104 -10.27 33.17 5.88
CA VAL A 104 -10.26 31.71 6.05
C VAL A 104 -9.46 31.34 7.30
N MET A 105 -8.27 31.90 7.49
CA MET A 105 -7.45 31.64 8.68
C MET A 105 -8.12 32.11 9.98
N ASP A 106 -8.75 33.28 9.98
CA ASP A 106 -9.57 33.75 11.09
C ASP A 106 -10.67 32.75 11.40
N PHE A 107 -11.38 32.27 10.37
CA PHE A 107 -12.47 31.32 10.53
C PHE A 107 -11.98 29.98 11.07
N VAL A 108 -10.91 29.40 10.50
CA VAL A 108 -10.27 28.17 10.99
C VAL A 108 -9.84 28.31 12.44
N THR A 109 -9.28 29.46 12.83
CA THR A 109 -8.92 29.74 14.22
C THR A 109 -10.14 29.72 15.14
N GLN A 110 -11.28 30.29 14.72
CA GLN A 110 -12.52 30.23 15.51
C GLN A 110 -13.11 28.81 15.57
N LEU A 111 -12.94 28.00 14.51
CA LEU A 111 -13.41 26.61 14.49
C LEU A 111 -12.69 25.72 15.50
N LEU A 112 -11.47 26.07 15.94
CA LEU A 112 -10.80 25.40 17.06
C LEU A 112 -11.59 25.49 18.38
N GLY A 113 -12.59 26.38 18.47
CA GLY A 113 -13.60 26.38 19.54
C GLY A 113 -14.45 25.11 19.62
N LEU A 114 -14.34 24.19 18.64
CA LEU A 114 -14.94 22.84 18.68
C LEU A 114 -14.12 21.84 19.52
N ALA A 115 -12.89 22.16 19.92
CA ALA A 115 -12.05 21.25 20.71
C ALA A 115 -12.72 20.77 22.02
N PRO A 116 -13.40 21.62 22.82
CA PRO A 116 -14.13 21.15 24.00
C PRO A 116 -15.29 20.19 23.68
N VAL A 117 -15.97 20.40 22.55
CA VAL A 117 -17.05 19.51 22.08
C VAL A 117 -16.48 18.15 21.71
N LEU A 118 -15.33 18.14 21.04
CA LEU A 118 -14.62 16.91 20.70
C LEU A 118 -14.13 16.17 21.96
N GLU A 119 -13.56 16.87 22.92
CA GLU A 119 -13.12 16.28 24.20
C GLU A 119 -14.30 15.65 24.96
N GLU A 120 -15.45 16.34 25.03
CA GLU A 120 -16.66 15.80 25.65
C GLU A 120 -17.18 14.56 24.90
N ALA A 121 -17.20 14.60 23.56
CA ALA A 121 -17.58 13.46 22.73
C ALA A 121 -16.67 12.24 22.96
N GLN A 122 -15.36 12.45 23.03
CA GLN A 122 -14.39 11.38 23.33
C GLN A 122 -14.60 10.79 24.72
N HIS A 123 -14.80 11.62 25.74
CA HIS A 123 -15.09 11.15 27.10
C HIS A 123 -16.40 10.37 27.19
N ALA A 124 -17.39 10.71 26.36
CA ALA A 124 -18.67 10.03 26.26
C ALA A 124 -18.64 8.79 25.33
N ASN A 125 -17.54 8.52 24.62
CA ASN A 125 -17.45 7.57 23.50
C ASN A 125 -18.53 7.83 22.42
N ASP A 126 -18.85 9.11 22.16
CA ASP A 126 -19.73 9.53 21.06
C ASP A 126 -18.91 9.65 19.76
N GLU A 127 -18.74 8.50 19.11
CA GLU A 127 -18.02 8.38 17.84
C GLU A 127 -18.67 9.22 16.72
N ASN A 128 -19.99 9.36 16.72
CA ASN A 128 -20.70 10.11 15.69
C ASN A 128 -20.31 11.59 15.76
N THR A 129 -20.38 12.21 16.93
CA THR A 129 -19.96 13.61 17.10
C THR A 129 -18.48 13.81 16.80
N ALA A 130 -17.61 12.92 17.28
CA ALA A 130 -16.18 12.99 17.00
C ALA A 130 -15.87 12.89 15.50
N SER A 131 -16.49 11.92 14.80
CA SER A 131 -16.30 11.72 13.36
C SER A 131 -16.72 12.93 12.53
N LEU A 132 -17.82 13.61 12.91
CA LEU A 132 -18.30 14.80 12.21
C LEU A 132 -17.33 15.98 12.36
N ILE A 133 -16.78 16.18 13.56
CA ILE A 133 -15.78 17.22 13.84
C ILE A 133 -14.47 16.91 13.11
N TYR A 134 -13.98 15.67 13.17
CA TYR A 134 -12.78 15.28 12.44
C TYR A 134 -12.96 15.43 10.93
N SER A 135 -14.09 15.00 10.38
CA SER A 135 -14.41 15.16 8.97
C SER A 135 -14.46 16.63 8.55
N LEU A 136 -14.88 17.56 9.43
CA LEU A 136 -14.83 18.99 9.15
C LEU A 136 -13.39 19.46 8.96
N PHE A 137 -12.50 19.15 9.91
CA PHE A 137 -11.09 19.54 9.82
C PHE A 137 -10.36 18.84 8.68
N THR A 138 -10.65 17.58 8.40
CA THR A 138 -10.14 16.87 7.21
C THR A 138 -10.52 17.62 5.93
N SER A 139 -11.80 17.95 5.73
CA SER A 139 -12.24 18.70 4.54
C SER A 139 -11.60 20.08 4.42
N ILE A 140 -11.34 20.76 5.55
CA ILE A 140 -10.63 22.05 5.55
C ILE A 140 -9.19 21.88 5.09
N VAL A 141 -8.47 20.90 5.63
CA VAL A 141 -7.08 20.67 5.23
C VAL A 141 -6.99 20.21 3.79
N GLU A 142 -7.86 19.31 3.32
CA GLU A 142 -7.89 18.89 1.92
C GLU A 142 -8.16 20.06 0.94
N CYS A 143 -8.98 21.03 1.36
CA CYS A 143 -9.31 22.18 0.53
C CYS A 143 -8.24 23.30 0.60
N HIS A 144 -7.56 23.46 1.73
CA HIS A 144 -6.73 24.63 2.04
C HIS A 144 -5.30 24.29 2.47
N SER A 145 -4.83 23.06 2.29
CA SER A 145 -3.51 22.58 2.70
C SER A 145 -2.39 23.54 2.30
N ARG A 146 -2.31 23.95 1.04
CA ARG A 146 -1.29 24.92 0.59
C ARG A 146 -1.37 26.27 1.30
N LEU A 147 -2.57 26.79 1.55
CA LEU A 147 -2.76 28.03 2.31
C LEU A 147 -2.30 27.83 3.77
N LEU A 148 -2.71 26.74 4.40
CA LEU A 148 -2.32 26.41 5.78
C LEU A 148 -0.80 26.30 5.91
N LEU A 149 -0.12 25.66 4.96
CA LEU A 149 1.34 25.55 4.93
C LEU A 149 2.01 26.93 4.74
N GLN A 150 1.49 27.78 3.84
CA GLN A 150 1.99 29.17 3.71
C GLN A 150 1.83 29.96 5.01
N CYS A 151 0.72 29.77 5.72
CA CYS A 151 0.47 30.38 7.02
C CYS A 151 1.32 29.75 8.13
N ALA A 152 1.72 28.48 8.02
CA ALA A 152 2.58 27.81 8.99
C ALA A 152 3.99 28.43 9.06
N LEU A 153 4.45 29.03 7.97
CA LEU A 153 5.69 29.81 7.89
C LEU A 153 5.60 31.20 8.56
N GLN A 154 4.40 31.59 8.99
CA GLN A 154 4.16 32.88 9.66
C GLN A 154 3.94 32.63 11.16
N ALA A 155 4.78 33.22 12.00
CA ALA A 155 4.76 33.01 13.45
C ALA A 155 3.38 33.27 14.11
N GLU A 156 2.57 34.17 13.55
CA GLU A 156 1.21 34.47 14.04
C GLU A 156 0.24 33.30 13.86
N HIS A 157 0.38 32.53 12.77
CA HIS A 157 -0.56 31.48 12.39
C HIS A 157 -0.02 30.06 12.58
N GLN A 158 1.29 29.92 12.77
CA GLN A 158 1.97 28.63 12.94
C GLN A 158 1.31 27.76 14.02
N ALA A 159 1.00 28.33 15.19
CA ALA A 159 0.38 27.59 16.29
C ALA A 159 -1.01 27.04 15.92
N THR A 160 -1.84 27.85 15.23
CA THR A 160 -3.16 27.43 14.75
C THR A 160 -3.04 26.25 13.78
N VAL A 161 -2.14 26.34 12.80
CA VAL A 161 -1.97 25.28 11.79
C VAL A 161 -1.49 23.98 12.44
N VAL A 162 -0.50 24.06 13.33
CA VAL A 162 -0.02 22.90 14.09
C VAL A 162 -1.13 22.29 14.94
N GLN A 163 -1.99 23.11 15.56
CA GLN A 163 -3.12 22.62 16.35
C GLN A 163 -4.18 21.91 15.48
N VAL A 164 -4.48 22.41 14.28
CA VAL A 164 -5.38 21.73 13.33
C VAL A 164 -4.84 20.36 12.95
N VAL A 165 -3.56 20.27 12.61
CA VAL A 165 -2.94 18.98 12.26
C VAL A 165 -2.83 18.05 13.47
N ALA A 166 -2.60 18.59 14.67
CA ALA A 166 -2.60 17.81 15.91
C ALA A 166 -3.99 17.18 16.21
N LEU A 167 -5.09 17.85 15.88
CA LEU A 167 -6.43 17.26 15.99
C LEU A 167 -6.61 16.07 15.04
N LEU A 168 -6.07 16.14 13.82
CA LEU A 168 -6.12 15.02 12.87
C LEU A 168 -5.21 13.87 13.29
N LEU A 169 -4.07 14.16 13.91
CA LEU A 169 -3.22 13.15 14.54
C LEU A 169 -3.95 12.47 15.72
N GLN A 170 -4.70 13.23 16.52
CA GLN A 170 -5.53 12.69 17.58
C GLN A 170 -6.63 11.76 17.03
N CYS A 171 -7.21 12.09 15.86
CA CYS A 171 -8.13 11.22 15.14
C CYS A 171 -7.46 9.90 14.72
N ALA A 172 -6.30 9.97 14.08
CA ALA A 172 -5.52 8.77 13.71
C ALA A 172 -5.17 7.92 14.95
N ALA A 173 -4.99 8.56 16.11
CA ALA A 173 -4.71 7.94 17.38
C ALA A 173 -5.95 7.57 18.21
N THR A 174 -7.16 7.55 17.64
CA THR A 174 -8.37 7.14 18.37
C THR A 174 -8.13 5.78 19.06
N PRO A 175 -8.34 5.69 20.40
CA PRO A 175 -8.12 4.47 21.15
C PRO A 175 -8.98 3.31 20.65
N GLY A 176 -8.42 2.10 20.70
CA GLY A 176 -9.10 0.88 20.26
C GLY A 176 -8.63 0.36 18.91
N GLN A 177 -9.09 -0.82 18.55
CA GLN A 177 -8.79 -1.51 17.32
C GLN A 177 -9.80 -1.16 16.22
N TYR A 178 -9.31 -0.70 15.07
CA TYR A 178 -10.15 -0.62 13.87
C TYR A 178 -10.41 -2.03 13.31
N PRO A 179 -11.63 -2.37 12.85
CA PRO A 179 -12.87 -1.57 12.86
C PRO A 179 -13.79 -1.89 14.06
N THR A 180 -13.34 -2.68 15.04
CA THR A 180 -14.21 -3.26 16.08
C THR A 180 -14.53 -2.31 17.21
N ASP A 181 -13.52 -1.59 17.70
CA ASP A 181 -13.68 -0.67 18.83
C ASP A 181 -13.96 0.76 18.34
N GLU A 182 -13.51 1.11 17.14
CA GLU A 182 -13.67 2.42 16.53
C GLU A 182 -13.53 2.38 15.00
N THR A 183 -14.13 3.35 14.31
CA THR A 183 -14.09 3.50 12.85
C THR A 183 -13.65 4.90 12.40
N THR A 184 -13.09 5.70 13.31
CA THR A 184 -12.74 7.11 13.06
C THR A 184 -11.32 7.33 12.59
N SER A 185 -10.38 6.46 12.98
CA SER A 185 -8.96 6.66 12.73
C SER A 185 -8.57 6.63 11.25
N ASN A 186 -9.47 6.20 10.38
CA ASN A 186 -9.31 6.22 8.93
C ASN A 186 -9.68 7.58 8.28
N ILE A 187 -10.41 8.44 8.97
CA ILE A 187 -10.92 9.72 8.45
C ILE A 187 -9.80 10.61 7.87
N PRO A 188 -8.60 10.75 8.50
CA PRO A 188 -7.57 11.66 8.02
C PRO A 188 -6.58 11.05 7.01
N PHE A 189 -6.77 9.83 6.49
CA PHE A 189 -5.77 9.19 5.63
C PHE A 189 -5.36 10.04 4.42
N ALA A 190 -6.34 10.59 3.69
CA ALA A 190 -6.08 11.44 2.53
C ALA A 190 -5.33 12.73 2.89
N VAL A 191 -5.50 13.23 4.12
CA VAL A 191 -4.82 14.45 4.58
C VAL A 191 -3.31 14.25 4.67
N TRP A 192 -2.83 13.09 5.11
CA TRP A 192 -1.40 12.83 5.25
C TRP A 192 -0.67 12.86 3.91
N PHE A 193 -1.33 12.36 2.86
CA PHE A 193 -0.89 12.54 1.48
C PHE A 193 -0.93 14.01 1.07
N THR A 194 -2.06 14.69 1.25
CA THR A 194 -2.24 16.08 0.80
C THR A 194 -1.23 17.04 1.43
N ILE A 195 -0.97 16.94 2.74
CA ILE A 195 0.05 17.75 3.42
C ILE A 195 1.43 17.46 2.84
N GLN A 196 1.78 16.17 2.70
CA GLN A 196 3.07 15.79 2.16
C GLN A 196 3.26 16.29 0.73
N ASP A 197 2.29 16.08 -0.14
CA ASP A 197 2.34 16.47 -1.55
C ASP A 197 2.50 17.98 -1.69
N ASP A 198 1.69 18.76 -0.95
CA ASP A 198 1.80 20.21 -0.99
C ASP A 198 3.11 20.73 -0.43
N ILE A 199 3.69 20.14 0.64
CA ILE A 199 5.04 20.50 1.12
C ILE A 199 6.06 20.32 0.00
N MET A 200 5.93 19.27 -0.83
CA MET A 200 6.84 19.03 -1.95
C MET A 200 6.71 20.06 -3.07
N THR A 201 5.64 20.85 -3.11
CA THR A 201 5.47 21.95 -4.08
C THR A 201 6.18 23.26 -3.69
N PHE A 202 6.64 23.38 -2.44
CA PHE A 202 7.47 24.51 -2.00
C PHE A 202 8.92 24.28 -2.41
N GLU A 203 9.70 25.37 -2.55
CA GLU A 203 11.09 25.31 -2.96
C GLU A 203 12.01 26.00 -1.94
N GLY A 204 13.26 25.54 -1.83
CA GLY A 204 14.31 26.18 -1.04
C GLY A 204 14.02 26.22 0.46
N GLU A 205 14.24 27.38 1.07
CA GLU A 205 14.16 27.58 2.54
C GLU A 205 12.76 27.32 3.10
N GLN A 206 11.71 27.69 2.35
CA GLN A 206 10.32 27.47 2.77
C GLN A 206 9.99 25.98 2.91
N GLN A 207 10.43 25.16 1.95
CA GLN A 207 10.25 23.72 2.02
C GLN A 207 11.01 23.13 3.22
N ALA A 208 12.26 23.54 3.41
CA ALA A 208 13.08 23.04 4.51
C ALA A 208 12.46 23.39 5.89
N GLU A 209 11.92 24.59 6.05
CA GLU A 209 11.25 25.01 7.29
C GLU A 209 9.96 24.22 7.54
N LEU A 210 9.16 23.96 6.50
CA LEU A 210 7.97 23.11 6.61
C LEU A 210 8.32 21.66 6.96
N LEU A 211 9.32 21.07 6.31
CA LEU A 211 9.79 19.73 6.62
C LEU A 211 10.22 19.63 8.09
N GLN A 212 10.99 20.61 8.58
CA GLN A 212 11.41 20.67 9.98
C GLN A 212 10.22 20.84 10.94
N LEU A 213 9.24 21.68 10.59
CA LEU A 213 8.07 21.94 11.42
C LEU A 213 7.18 20.71 11.56
N PHE A 214 6.97 19.96 10.47
CA PHE A 214 6.09 18.78 10.43
C PHE A 214 6.79 17.47 10.75
N GLN A 215 8.12 17.42 10.76
CA GLN A 215 8.91 16.25 11.18
C GLN A 215 8.39 15.59 12.48
N PRO A 216 8.21 16.31 13.62
CA PRO A 216 7.70 15.67 14.85
C PRO A 216 6.27 15.13 14.71
N VAL A 217 5.44 15.74 13.87
CA VAL A 217 4.07 15.28 13.59
C VAL A 217 4.11 13.94 12.86
N TYR A 218 4.92 13.83 11.80
CA TYR A 218 5.04 12.60 11.04
C TYR A 218 5.73 11.48 11.83
N LEU A 219 6.73 11.77 12.68
CA LEU A 219 7.29 10.78 13.60
C LEU A 219 6.21 10.22 14.55
N LYS A 220 5.37 11.11 15.09
CA LYS A 220 4.28 10.68 15.98
C LYS A 220 3.17 9.92 15.24
N LEU A 221 2.94 10.25 13.97
CA LEU A 221 2.05 9.48 13.10
C LEU A 221 2.57 8.07 12.88
N VAL A 222 3.87 7.90 12.66
CA VAL A 222 4.51 6.58 12.54
C VAL A 222 4.33 5.77 13.82
N ASP A 223 4.60 6.35 15.00
CA ASP A 223 4.33 5.69 16.29
C ASP A 223 2.88 5.19 16.38
N THR A 224 1.95 6.08 16.01
CA THR A 224 0.51 5.84 16.08
C THR A 224 0.11 4.68 15.18
N PHE A 225 0.56 4.68 13.93
CA PHE A 225 0.22 3.63 12.98
C PHE A 225 0.91 2.31 13.25
N ILE A 226 2.09 2.28 13.89
CA ILE A 226 2.66 1.02 14.38
C ILE A 226 1.71 0.39 15.41
N GLN A 227 1.13 1.20 16.31
CA GLN A 227 0.13 0.70 17.26
C GLN A 227 -1.20 0.30 16.58
N LYS A 228 -1.71 1.12 15.65
CA LYS A 228 -2.98 0.85 14.96
C LYS A 228 -2.93 -0.32 13.98
N SER A 229 -1.74 -0.67 13.49
CA SER A 229 -1.51 -1.80 12.60
C SER A 229 -1.22 -3.12 13.31
N LEU A 230 -1.13 -3.13 14.65
CA LEU A 230 -0.99 -4.35 15.44
C LEU A 230 -2.06 -5.36 15.05
N LEU A 231 -1.64 -6.59 14.75
CA LEU A 231 -2.58 -7.67 14.49
C LEU A 231 -3.47 -7.93 15.72
N PRO A 232 -4.79 -8.04 15.54
CA PRO A 232 -5.67 -8.43 16.62
C PRO A 232 -5.40 -9.89 17.01
N PRO A 233 -5.74 -10.31 18.24
CA PRO A 233 -5.68 -11.72 18.64
C PRO A 233 -6.50 -12.61 17.69
N GLU A 234 -6.09 -13.88 17.56
CA GLU A 234 -6.75 -14.81 16.64
C GLU A 234 -8.24 -14.98 16.94
N ASN A 235 -9.05 -15.10 15.87
CA ASN A 235 -10.50 -15.35 15.91
C ASN A 235 -11.37 -14.27 16.56
N VAL A 236 -10.84 -13.07 16.78
CA VAL A 236 -11.64 -11.93 17.27
C VAL A 236 -12.52 -11.33 16.17
N LEU A 237 -12.00 -11.30 14.93
CA LEU A 237 -12.66 -10.63 13.80
C LEU A 237 -13.50 -11.59 12.94
N THR A 238 -14.66 -11.11 12.50
CA THR A 238 -15.46 -11.69 11.41
C THR A 238 -14.73 -11.60 10.07
N SER A 239 -15.21 -12.31 9.04
CA SER A 239 -14.58 -12.26 7.72
C SER A 239 -14.61 -10.85 7.09
N GLU A 240 -15.66 -10.08 7.35
CA GLU A 240 -15.80 -8.71 6.84
C GLU A 240 -14.85 -7.76 7.59
N GLU A 241 -14.79 -7.85 8.91
CA GLU A 241 -13.86 -7.06 9.72
C GLU A 241 -12.39 -7.37 9.42
N LYS A 242 -12.05 -8.63 9.11
CA LYS A 242 -10.71 -9.00 8.63
C LYS A 242 -10.35 -8.28 7.34
N GLU A 243 -11.28 -8.21 6.39
CA GLU A 243 -11.03 -7.52 5.13
C GLU A 243 -10.95 -6.00 5.32
N MET A 244 -11.83 -5.43 6.15
CA MET A 244 -11.75 -4.00 6.52
C MET A 244 -10.41 -3.68 7.18
N PHE A 245 -9.94 -4.51 8.11
CA PHE A 245 -8.66 -4.30 8.77
C PHE A 245 -7.48 -4.50 7.81
N ARG A 246 -7.58 -5.43 6.84
CA ARG A 246 -6.58 -5.61 5.78
C ARG A 246 -6.45 -4.36 4.92
N CYS A 247 -7.57 -3.77 4.48
CA CYS A 247 -7.57 -2.51 3.74
C CYS A 247 -7.02 -1.36 4.60
N TYR A 248 -7.42 -1.28 5.86
CA TYR A 248 -6.90 -0.26 6.79
C TYR A 248 -5.38 -0.36 6.98
N ARG A 249 -4.82 -1.56 7.09
CA ARG A 249 -3.37 -1.77 7.11
C ARG A 249 -2.69 -1.36 5.80
N GLN A 250 -3.35 -1.51 4.65
CA GLN A 250 -2.86 -1.02 3.37
C GLN A 250 -2.84 0.51 3.33
N ASP A 251 -3.90 1.19 3.78
CA ASP A 251 -3.93 2.66 3.85
C ASP A 251 -2.84 3.21 4.78
N ILE A 252 -2.54 2.49 5.87
CA ILE A 252 -1.37 2.76 6.73
C ILE A 252 -0.06 2.61 5.96
N CYS A 253 0.13 1.54 5.17
CA CYS A 253 1.33 1.35 4.34
C CYS A 253 1.54 2.52 3.39
N ASP A 254 0.50 2.91 2.67
CA ASP A 254 0.55 4.04 1.73
C ASP A 254 0.94 5.32 2.48
N THR A 255 0.43 5.50 3.71
CA THR A 255 0.81 6.64 4.55
C THR A 255 2.27 6.59 5.05
N TYR A 256 2.84 5.40 5.31
CA TYR A 256 4.26 5.29 5.62
C TYR A 256 5.15 5.75 4.46
N MET A 257 4.73 5.50 3.20
CA MET A 257 5.45 6.01 2.04
C MET A 257 5.44 7.54 2.01
N TYR A 258 4.29 8.18 2.25
CA TYR A 258 4.21 9.64 2.36
C TYR A 258 5.08 10.16 3.51
N ALA A 259 5.03 9.51 4.68
CA ALA A 259 5.88 9.87 5.82
C ALA A 259 7.38 9.78 5.48
N TYR A 260 7.80 8.79 4.68
CA TYR A 260 9.19 8.68 4.24
C TYR A 260 9.63 9.87 3.38
N TYR A 261 8.78 10.41 2.51
CA TYR A 261 9.13 11.61 1.72
C TYR A 261 9.41 12.84 2.60
N VAL A 262 8.72 12.96 3.75
CA VAL A 262 8.92 14.04 4.73
C VAL A 262 10.13 13.77 5.63
N LEU A 263 10.27 12.55 6.16
CA LEU A 263 11.23 12.21 7.21
C LEU A 263 12.59 11.69 6.70
N ARG A 264 12.61 11.06 5.51
CA ARG A 264 13.80 10.44 4.91
C ARG A 264 14.56 9.54 5.90
N GLY A 265 15.84 9.81 6.16
CA GLY A 265 16.67 9.03 7.07
C GLY A 265 16.12 8.98 8.50
N ASP A 266 15.37 9.99 8.94
CA ASP A 266 14.77 9.98 10.28
C ASP A 266 13.69 8.90 10.41
N MET A 267 12.97 8.58 9.33
CA MET A 267 12.01 7.46 9.32
C MET A 267 12.74 6.15 9.60
N LEU A 268 13.84 5.88 8.89
CA LEU A 268 14.60 4.65 9.05
C LEU A 268 15.29 4.57 10.41
N SER A 269 15.82 5.70 10.91
CA SER A 269 16.36 5.79 12.27
C SER A 269 15.29 5.49 13.32
N HIS A 270 14.06 5.99 13.13
CA HIS A 270 12.96 5.80 14.06
C HIS A 270 12.46 4.35 14.05
N LEU A 271 12.33 3.74 12.87
CA LEU A 271 12.04 2.31 12.73
C LEU A 271 13.14 1.43 13.36
N GLU A 272 14.42 1.82 13.25
CA GLU A 272 15.52 1.08 13.86
C GLU A 272 15.40 1.04 15.39
N VAL A 273 14.94 2.13 16.02
CA VAL A 273 14.67 2.18 17.47
C VAL A 273 13.54 1.23 17.82
N HIS A 274 12.41 1.29 17.10
CA HIS A 274 11.27 0.39 17.34
C HIS A 274 11.64 -1.08 17.14
N LEU A 275 12.45 -1.39 16.13
CA LEU A 275 12.93 -2.75 15.87
C LEU A 275 13.73 -3.28 17.04
N LYS A 276 14.70 -2.50 17.55
CA LYS A 276 15.52 -2.89 18.70
C LYS A 276 14.66 -3.14 19.94
N ASP A 277 13.72 -2.23 20.23
CA ASP A 277 12.82 -2.36 21.36
C ASP A 277 11.92 -3.61 21.24
N ALA A 278 11.39 -3.87 20.04
CA ALA A 278 10.55 -5.03 19.77
C ALA A 278 11.32 -6.35 19.91
N VAL A 279 12.56 -6.42 19.42
CA VAL A 279 13.43 -7.59 19.56
C VAL A 279 13.77 -7.86 21.03
N VAL A 280 14.09 -6.83 21.82
CA VAL A 280 14.37 -6.98 23.26
C VAL A 280 13.15 -7.50 24.02
N LYS A 281 11.95 -7.01 23.71
CA LYS A 281 10.70 -7.50 24.29
C LYS A 281 10.47 -8.97 23.94
N MET A 282 10.61 -9.35 22.66
CA MET A 282 10.45 -10.74 22.22
C MET A 282 11.46 -11.70 22.85
N GLN A 283 12.70 -11.26 23.08
CA GLN A 283 13.69 -12.07 23.79
C GLN A 283 13.28 -12.34 25.25
N SER A 284 12.51 -11.43 25.85
CA SER A 284 12.00 -11.57 27.21
C SER A 284 10.69 -12.36 27.26
N ASP A 285 9.79 -12.13 26.31
CA ASP A 285 8.50 -12.81 26.17
C ASP A 285 8.20 -13.09 24.67
N PRO A 286 8.36 -14.35 24.20
CA PRO A 286 8.07 -14.72 22.82
C PRO A 286 6.61 -14.50 22.38
N SER A 287 5.68 -14.29 23.31
CA SER A 287 4.28 -13.98 22.99
C SER A 287 4.05 -12.53 22.55
N ASP A 288 5.00 -11.62 22.80
CA ASP A 288 4.94 -10.20 22.42
C ASP A 288 5.46 -9.93 20.99
N TRP A 289 5.13 -10.82 20.06
CA TRP A 289 5.63 -10.77 18.68
C TRP A 289 4.88 -9.78 17.78
N ARG A 290 3.66 -9.40 18.16
CA ARG A 290 2.77 -8.55 17.33
C ARG A 290 3.34 -7.17 17.09
N TYR A 291 4.04 -6.63 18.09
CA TYR A 291 4.72 -5.34 17.95
C TYR A 291 5.88 -5.42 16.94
N LEU A 292 6.67 -6.51 16.98
CA LEU A 292 7.71 -6.72 15.97
C LEU A 292 7.11 -6.92 14.57
N GLU A 293 6.00 -7.65 14.46
CA GLU A 293 5.28 -7.83 13.18
C GLU A 293 4.86 -6.49 12.57
N ALA A 294 4.28 -5.59 13.36
CA ALA A 294 3.87 -4.26 12.90
C ALA A 294 5.06 -3.40 12.47
N VAL A 295 6.20 -3.50 13.17
CA VAL A 295 7.44 -2.80 12.79
C VAL A 295 8.01 -3.35 11.47
N LEU A 296 8.05 -4.67 11.29
CA LEU A 296 8.48 -5.29 10.03
C LEU A 296 7.55 -4.92 8.88
N HIS A 297 6.23 -4.86 9.14
CA HIS A 297 5.26 -4.37 8.17
C HIS A 297 5.55 -2.93 7.73
N ALA A 298 5.88 -2.04 8.67
CA ALA A 298 6.29 -0.66 8.34
C ALA A 298 7.59 -0.60 7.52
N TYR A 299 8.59 -1.44 7.81
CA TYR A 299 9.78 -1.59 6.96
C TYR A 299 9.41 -2.05 5.54
N SER A 300 8.50 -3.02 5.43
CA SER A 300 8.04 -3.51 4.12
C SER A 300 7.39 -2.39 3.31
N SER A 301 6.61 -1.51 3.94
CA SER A 301 5.89 -0.42 3.26
C SER A 301 6.81 0.62 2.65
N VAL A 302 7.99 0.86 3.24
CA VAL A 302 8.91 1.90 2.75
C VAL A 302 9.96 1.36 1.78
N ALA A 303 10.09 0.04 1.64
CA ALA A 303 11.18 -0.62 0.91
C ALA A 303 11.38 -0.06 -0.51
N GLU A 304 10.31 0.09 -1.30
CA GLU A 304 10.36 0.62 -2.67
C GLU A 304 10.69 2.12 -2.75
N THR A 305 10.55 2.86 -1.65
CA THR A 305 10.82 4.32 -1.60
C THR A 305 12.23 4.62 -1.08
N VAL A 306 12.87 3.67 -0.40
CA VAL A 306 14.23 3.85 0.10
C VAL A 306 15.20 3.94 -1.08
N ALA A 307 16.17 4.84 -0.99
CA ALA A 307 17.18 4.97 -2.03
C ALA A 307 18.08 3.71 -2.07
N GLU A 308 18.34 3.20 -3.26
CA GLU A 308 19.33 2.12 -3.52
C GLU A 308 20.72 2.44 -2.93
N THR A 309 21.02 3.73 -2.78
CA THR A 309 22.29 4.24 -2.22
C THR A 309 22.31 4.34 -0.69
N ASP A 310 21.26 3.96 0.03
CA ASP A 310 21.30 3.92 1.50
C ASP A 310 22.30 2.87 1.96
N ASN A 311 23.38 3.34 2.60
CA ASN A 311 24.49 2.52 3.09
C ASN A 311 24.55 2.52 4.63
N PHE A 312 23.48 2.94 5.31
CA PHE A 312 23.53 3.14 6.77
C PHE A 312 22.42 2.43 7.51
N TYR A 313 21.16 2.70 7.19
CA TYR A 313 20.03 2.15 7.96
C TYR A 313 19.56 0.81 7.39
N VAL A 314 19.44 0.67 6.07
CA VAL A 314 19.03 -0.61 5.45
C VAL A 314 20.03 -1.73 5.72
N PRO A 315 21.37 -1.53 5.59
CA PRO A 315 22.35 -2.54 5.97
C PRO A 315 22.17 -3.06 7.39
N ARG A 316 21.91 -2.17 8.36
CA ARG A 316 21.73 -2.53 9.77
C ARG A 316 20.45 -3.32 10.00
N PHE A 317 19.36 -2.93 9.33
CA PHE A 317 18.12 -3.69 9.34
C PHE A 317 18.36 -5.12 8.83
N ILE A 318 18.95 -5.27 7.63
CA ILE A 318 19.23 -6.58 7.03
C ILE A 318 20.16 -7.43 7.91
N GLN A 319 21.23 -6.83 8.48
CA GLN A 319 22.15 -7.51 9.40
C GLN A 319 21.50 -7.96 10.72
N SER A 320 20.38 -7.35 11.11
CA SER A 320 19.66 -7.71 12.33
C SER A 320 18.78 -8.95 12.16
N ILE A 321 18.41 -9.31 10.93
CA ILE A 321 17.46 -10.40 10.62
C ILE A 321 17.86 -11.72 11.28
N PRO A 322 19.12 -12.20 11.22
CA PRO A 322 19.50 -13.45 11.88
C PRO A 322 19.43 -13.42 13.41
N GLN A 323 19.30 -12.24 14.01
CA GLN A 323 19.25 -12.04 15.46
C GLN A 323 17.81 -12.00 15.99
N ILE A 324 16.82 -11.94 15.10
CA ILE A 324 15.41 -11.90 15.47
C ILE A 324 14.96 -13.30 15.95
N PRO A 325 14.36 -13.42 17.14
CA PRO A 325 13.90 -14.70 17.68
C PRO A 325 12.55 -15.11 17.07
N PHE A 326 12.55 -15.42 15.76
CA PHE A 326 11.33 -15.77 15.00
C PHE A 326 10.54 -16.94 15.61
N SER A 327 11.23 -17.88 16.29
CA SER A 327 10.62 -19.11 16.82
C SER A 327 9.85 -19.85 15.70
N ASP A 328 8.76 -20.56 16.02
CA ASP A 328 7.88 -21.17 15.00
C ASP A 328 6.72 -20.24 14.59
N ASN A 329 6.87 -18.92 14.77
CA ASN A 329 5.78 -17.98 14.53
C ASN A 329 5.59 -17.70 13.02
N ILE A 330 4.62 -18.41 12.43
CA ILE A 330 4.32 -18.31 10.99
C ILE A 330 3.99 -16.89 10.54
N GLN A 331 3.21 -16.12 11.33
CA GLN A 331 2.79 -14.77 10.93
C GLN A 331 4.00 -13.82 10.90
N LEU A 332 4.84 -13.89 11.92
CA LEU A 332 6.05 -13.08 12.01
C LEU A 332 7.07 -13.44 10.91
N ILE A 333 7.31 -14.74 10.67
CA ILE A 333 8.21 -15.17 9.60
C ILE A 333 7.64 -14.76 8.24
N SER A 334 6.33 -14.86 8.03
CA SER A 334 5.69 -14.45 6.78
C SER A 334 5.91 -12.96 6.49
N VAL A 335 5.72 -12.06 7.46
CA VAL A 335 5.97 -10.63 7.24
C VAL A 335 7.45 -10.36 7.00
N ALA A 336 8.35 -11.07 7.70
CA ALA A 336 9.79 -10.92 7.48
C ALA A 336 10.18 -11.33 6.06
N LEU A 337 9.67 -12.47 5.58
CA LEU A 337 9.90 -12.93 4.20
C LEU A 337 9.40 -11.92 3.17
N THR A 338 8.16 -11.41 3.33
CA THR A 338 7.60 -10.36 2.46
C THR A 338 8.47 -9.11 2.48
N THR A 339 8.89 -8.66 3.67
CA THR A 339 9.74 -7.48 3.83
C THR A 339 11.07 -7.66 3.10
N LEU A 340 11.73 -8.81 3.29
CA LEU A 340 12.99 -9.11 2.62
C LEU A 340 12.86 -9.21 1.10
N GLY A 341 11.73 -9.73 0.61
CA GLY A 341 11.40 -9.72 -0.82
C GLY A 341 11.27 -8.30 -1.37
N ALA A 342 10.65 -7.39 -0.61
CA ALA A 342 10.50 -5.99 -1.01
C ALA A 342 11.84 -5.23 -1.11
N TYR A 343 12.87 -5.68 -0.39
CA TYR A 343 14.24 -5.16 -0.47
C TYR A 343 15.10 -5.84 -1.55
N ALA A 344 14.53 -6.64 -2.46
CA ALA A 344 15.28 -7.34 -3.51
C ALA A 344 16.08 -6.39 -4.42
N ASP A 345 15.50 -5.25 -4.79
CA ASP A 345 16.18 -4.25 -5.62
C ASP A 345 17.40 -3.64 -4.91
N TRP A 346 17.23 -3.21 -3.65
CA TRP A 346 18.35 -2.73 -2.84
C TRP A 346 19.45 -3.80 -2.68
N LEU A 347 19.08 -5.07 -2.43
CA LEU A 347 20.04 -6.16 -2.30
C LEU A 347 20.87 -6.43 -3.58
N ASN A 348 20.36 -6.05 -4.75
CA ASN A 348 21.09 -6.17 -6.02
C ASN A 348 22.40 -5.35 -6.00
N TYR A 349 22.36 -4.18 -5.36
CA TYR A 349 23.50 -3.28 -5.20
C TYR A 349 24.36 -3.60 -3.96
N HIS A 350 23.81 -4.32 -2.98
CA HIS A 350 24.42 -4.60 -1.66
C HIS A 350 24.59 -6.09 -1.41
N GLN A 351 25.28 -6.73 -2.35
CA GLN A 351 25.39 -8.18 -2.51
C GLN A 351 25.99 -8.92 -1.31
N ASP A 352 26.86 -8.24 -0.55
CA ASP A 352 27.50 -8.76 0.64
C ASP A 352 26.50 -9.05 1.76
N HIS A 353 25.29 -8.48 1.71
CA HIS A 353 24.25 -8.70 2.71
C HIS A 353 23.35 -9.93 2.45
N MET A 354 23.45 -10.56 1.28
CA MET A 354 22.60 -11.71 0.88
C MET A 354 22.64 -12.87 1.87
N HIS A 355 23.79 -13.11 2.50
CA HIS A 355 23.97 -14.21 3.44
C HIS A 355 23.12 -14.06 4.71
N HIS A 356 22.62 -12.87 5.02
CA HIS A 356 21.71 -12.63 6.14
C HIS A 356 20.25 -13.01 5.83
N VAL A 357 19.85 -13.00 4.56
CA VAL A 357 18.43 -13.12 4.16
C VAL A 357 18.09 -14.50 3.57
N ILE A 358 19.01 -15.08 2.79
CA ILE A 358 18.80 -16.36 2.10
C ILE A 358 18.42 -17.50 3.06
N PRO A 359 19.07 -17.67 4.24
CA PRO A 359 18.74 -18.79 5.12
C PRO A 359 17.26 -18.85 5.51
N LEU A 360 16.67 -17.71 5.88
CA LEU A 360 15.26 -17.63 6.28
C LEU A 360 14.32 -17.96 5.10
N MET A 361 14.65 -17.46 3.92
CA MET A 361 13.87 -17.74 2.70
C MET A 361 13.91 -19.23 2.30
N VAL A 362 15.09 -19.85 2.38
CA VAL A 362 15.29 -21.26 2.05
C VAL A 362 14.60 -22.17 3.06
N GLU A 363 14.64 -21.82 4.36
CA GLU A 363 13.91 -22.52 5.41
C GLU A 363 12.38 -22.40 5.23
N GLY A 364 11.90 -21.21 4.88
CA GLY A 364 10.47 -20.97 4.60
C GLY A 364 9.93 -21.80 3.44
N LEU A 365 10.74 -22.11 2.42
CA LEU A 365 10.31 -22.95 1.27
C LEU A 365 9.92 -24.37 1.68
N VAL A 366 10.58 -24.94 2.70
CA VAL A 366 10.32 -26.31 3.15
C VAL A 366 9.24 -26.39 4.24
N ASN A 367 8.62 -25.26 4.59
CA ASN A 367 7.50 -25.20 5.52
C ASN A 367 6.19 -24.92 4.74
N ALA A 368 5.23 -25.84 4.83
CA ALA A 368 3.98 -25.75 4.08
C ALA A 368 3.14 -24.50 4.38
N SER A 369 3.29 -23.88 5.56
CA SER A 369 2.60 -22.64 5.93
C SER A 369 3.34 -21.37 5.50
N LEU A 370 4.62 -21.48 5.11
CA LEU A 370 5.47 -20.35 4.73
C LEU A 370 5.87 -20.35 3.26
N VAL A 371 5.71 -21.48 2.55
CA VAL A 371 6.13 -21.64 1.17
C VAL A 371 5.53 -20.58 0.23
N GLY A 372 4.31 -20.10 0.50
CA GLY A 372 3.71 -18.98 -0.20
C GLY A 372 4.57 -17.70 -0.14
N ALA A 373 4.86 -17.21 1.07
CA ALA A 373 5.66 -16.01 1.30
C ALA A 373 7.13 -16.21 0.88
N ALA A 374 7.71 -17.36 1.20
CA ALA A 374 9.11 -17.67 0.86
C ALA A 374 9.34 -17.77 -0.65
N SER A 375 8.43 -18.43 -1.38
CA SER A 375 8.52 -18.54 -2.84
C SER A 375 8.30 -17.20 -3.54
N GLN A 376 7.50 -16.29 -2.97
CA GLN A 376 7.36 -14.93 -3.48
C GLN A 376 8.67 -14.16 -3.29
N ALA A 377 9.18 -14.10 -2.06
CA ALA A 377 10.41 -13.38 -1.73
C ALA A 377 11.63 -13.86 -2.53
N LEU A 378 11.82 -15.18 -2.68
CA LEU A 378 12.91 -15.73 -3.50
C LEU A 378 12.70 -15.50 -5.00
N ARG A 379 11.46 -15.49 -5.47
CA ARG A 379 11.18 -15.16 -6.87
C ARG A 379 11.61 -13.72 -7.14
N ASP A 380 11.22 -12.78 -6.28
CA ASP A 380 11.55 -11.37 -6.47
C ASP A 380 13.07 -11.18 -6.41
N LEU A 381 13.73 -11.79 -5.43
CA LEU A 381 15.20 -11.79 -5.32
C LEU A 381 15.91 -12.39 -6.55
N THR A 382 15.43 -13.51 -7.10
CA THR A 382 16.05 -14.15 -8.28
C THR A 382 15.73 -13.45 -9.61
N LEU A 383 14.71 -12.60 -9.63
CA LEU A 383 14.43 -11.74 -10.77
C LEU A 383 15.35 -10.52 -10.77
N GLU A 384 15.48 -9.85 -9.64
CA GLU A 384 16.29 -8.61 -9.48
C GLU A 384 17.80 -8.89 -9.37
N CYS A 385 18.22 -9.98 -8.72
CA CYS A 385 19.63 -10.26 -8.39
C CYS A 385 20.20 -11.52 -9.08
N PRO A 386 20.17 -11.62 -10.44
CA PRO A 386 20.50 -12.87 -11.12
C PRO A 386 21.95 -13.31 -10.91
N LEU A 387 22.93 -12.41 -10.95
CA LEU A 387 24.36 -12.75 -10.80
C LEU A 387 24.73 -13.05 -9.35
N THR A 388 24.19 -12.25 -8.44
CA THR A 388 24.47 -12.28 -7.00
C THR A 388 24.02 -13.57 -6.34
N ILE A 389 22.99 -14.23 -6.87
CA ILE A 389 22.44 -15.45 -6.28
C ILE A 389 23.34 -16.68 -6.48
N SER A 390 24.33 -16.61 -7.37
CA SER A 390 25.16 -17.76 -7.77
C SER A 390 25.79 -18.53 -6.58
N PRO A 391 26.38 -17.88 -5.54
CA PRO A 391 26.92 -18.57 -4.36
C PRO A 391 25.86 -19.34 -3.55
N PHE A 392 24.59 -18.91 -3.62
CA PHE A 392 23.46 -19.48 -2.88
C PHE A 392 22.62 -20.47 -3.69
N SER A 393 23.00 -20.71 -4.94
CA SER A 393 22.27 -21.58 -5.87
C SER A 393 21.98 -22.99 -5.32
N GLN A 394 22.96 -23.67 -4.72
CA GLN A 394 22.81 -25.04 -4.22
C GLN A 394 21.72 -25.17 -3.13
N PRO A 395 21.74 -24.40 -2.02
CA PRO A 395 20.71 -24.48 -1.00
C PRO A 395 19.31 -24.07 -1.52
N ILE A 396 19.24 -23.10 -2.44
CA ILE A 396 17.98 -22.69 -3.07
C ILE A 396 17.40 -23.83 -3.91
N LEU A 397 18.17 -24.38 -4.86
CA LEU A 397 17.70 -25.46 -5.74
C LEU A 397 17.27 -26.70 -4.95
N THR A 398 18.06 -27.09 -3.94
CA THR A 398 17.75 -28.23 -3.06
C THR A 398 16.42 -28.03 -2.34
N SER A 399 16.19 -26.83 -1.82
CA SER A 399 14.97 -26.53 -1.04
C SER A 399 13.74 -26.36 -1.93
N CYS A 400 13.91 -25.81 -3.13
CA CYS A 400 12.87 -25.81 -4.17
C CYS A 400 12.45 -27.24 -4.53
N GLN A 401 13.40 -28.15 -4.79
CA GLN A 401 13.07 -29.55 -5.09
C GLN A 401 12.33 -30.23 -3.93
N ARG A 402 12.81 -30.03 -2.69
CA ARG A 402 12.13 -30.54 -1.50
C ARG A 402 10.71 -29.97 -1.35
N ALA A 403 10.50 -28.69 -1.62
CA ALA A 403 9.17 -28.08 -1.57
C ALA A 403 8.21 -28.72 -2.58
N LEU A 404 8.69 -28.99 -3.81
CA LEU A 404 7.93 -29.70 -4.84
C LEU A 404 7.58 -31.15 -4.44
N GLU A 405 8.43 -31.81 -3.65
CA GLU A 405 8.21 -33.19 -3.18
C GLU A 405 7.33 -33.30 -1.94
N GLN A 406 7.48 -32.37 -0.98
CA GLN A 406 6.93 -32.49 0.38
C GLN A 406 5.54 -31.85 0.53
N SER A 407 5.22 -30.85 -0.28
CA SER A 407 4.04 -30.00 -0.09
C SER A 407 3.01 -30.19 -1.20
N ARG A 408 1.73 -30.17 -0.81
CA ARG A 408 0.62 -30.00 -1.76
C ARG A 408 0.56 -28.52 -2.14
N LEU A 409 1.44 -28.12 -3.05
CA LEU A 409 1.58 -26.74 -3.48
C LEU A 409 0.39 -26.29 -4.31
N GLU A 410 0.02 -25.02 -4.14
CA GLU A 410 -0.90 -24.34 -5.04
C GLU A 410 -0.23 -24.11 -6.41
N SER A 411 -1.06 -23.87 -7.44
CA SER A 411 -0.58 -23.64 -8.81
C SER A 411 0.37 -22.43 -8.88
N ALA A 412 0.07 -21.36 -8.15
CA ALA A 412 0.90 -20.16 -8.09
C ALA A 412 2.25 -20.41 -7.41
N GLU A 413 2.28 -21.15 -6.31
CA GLU A 413 3.52 -21.52 -5.59
C GLU A 413 4.42 -22.38 -6.47
N THR A 414 3.84 -23.36 -7.17
CA THR A 414 4.57 -24.22 -8.11
C THR A 414 5.18 -23.38 -9.24
N GLU A 415 4.44 -22.42 -9.80
CA GLU A 415 4.94 -21.52 -10.84
C GLU A 415 6.10 -20.63 -10.36
N ARG A 416 6.00 -20.10 -9.13
CA ARG A 416 7.09 -19.33 -8.50
C ARG A 416 8.33 -20.19 -8.29
N ILE A 417 8.18 -21.40 -7.75
CA ILE A 417 9.30 -22.33 -7.55
C ILE A 417 9.96 -22.71 -8.88
N MET A 418 9.19 -22.97 -9.93
CA MET A 418 9.74 -23.23 -11.26
C MET A 418 10.48 -22.01 -11.82
N THR A 419 9.97 -20.80 -11.58
CA THR A 419 10.67 -19.55 -11.94
C THR A 419 12.03 -19.44 -11.23
N ILE A 420 12.06 -19.68 -9.92
CA ILE A 420 13.28 -19.65 -9.09
C ILE A 420 14.31 -20.65 -9.62
N ILE A 421 13.91 -21.91 -9.82
CA ILE A 421 14.79 -22.95 -10.35
C ILE A 421 15.38 -22.51 -11.70
N SER A 422 14.54 -22.04 -12.63
CA SER A 422 15.00 -21.60 -13.95
C SER A 422 15.99 -20.45 -13.88
N ARG A 423 15.73 -19.43 -13.05
CA ARG A 423 16.61 -18.26 -12.93
C ARG A 423 17.94 -18.63 -12.30
N VAL A 424 17.94 -19.41 -11.22
CA VAL A 424 19.17 -19.86 -10.57
C VAL A 424 20.00 -20.75 -11.49
N LEU A 425 19.38 -21.61 -12.29
CA LEU A 425 20.08 -22.44 -13.28
C LEU A 425 20.60 -21.64 -14.48
N SER A 426 20.00 -20.49 -14.79
CA SER A 426 20.46 -19.64 -15.90
C SER A 426 21.78 -18.90 -15.63
N VAL A 427 22.33 -18.97 -14.41
CA VAL A 427 23.48 -18.16 -14.02
C VAL A 427 24.63 -19.02 -13.49
N GLY A 428 25.79 -18.94 -14.16
CA GLY A 428 27.06 -19.43 -13.63
C GLY A 428 27.14 -20.94 -13.38
N LYS A 429 26.28 -21.75 -14.02
CA LYS A 429 26.24 -23.22 -13.91
C LYS A 429 26.72 -23.90 -15.19
N ASP A 430 27.44 -25.00 -15.02
CA ASP A 430 27.83 -25.88 -16.11
C ASP A 430 26.63 -26.69 -16.62
N GLN A 431 26.60 -26.96 -17.92
CA GLN A 431 25.50 -27.66 -18.58
C GLN A 431 25.16 -29.03 -17.95
N PRO A 432 26.12 -29.89 -17.55
CA PRO A 432 25.81 -31.15 -16.86
C PRO A 432 25.03 -30.96 -15.56
N THR A 433 25.42 -29.99 -14.74
CA THR A 433 24.69 -29.65 -13.50
C THR A 433 23.28 -29.17 -13.82
N ILE A 434 23.14 -28.26 -14.80
CA ILE A 434 21.83 -27.76 -15.25
C ILE A 434 20.92 -28.92 -15.66
N MET A 435 21.40 -29.80 -16.54
CA MET A 435 20.63 -30.95 -17.03
C MET A 435 20.26 -31.93 -15.91
N THR A 436 21.13 -32.12 -14.92
CA THR A 436 20.84 -32.99 -13.76
C THR A 436 19.65 -32.44 -12.96
N TYR A 437 19.65 -31.15 -12.65
CA TYR A 437 18.55 -30.51 -11.94
C TYR A 437 17.26 -30.49 -12.77
N LEU A 438 17.33 -30.13 -14.05
CA LEU A 438 16.16 -30.10 -14.93
C LEU A 438 15.52 -31.48 -15.07
N ASN A 439 16.32 -32.54 -15.26
CA ASN A 439 15.80 -33.90 -15.37
C ASN A 439 15.11 -34.34 -14.08
N ALA A 440 15.72 -34.08 -12.92
CA ALA A 440 15.12 -34.41 -11.62
C ALA A 440 13.80 -33.67 -11.41
N THR A 441 13.77 -32.36 -11.70
CA THR A 441 12.58 -31.52 -11.52
C THR A 441 11.48 -31.85 -12.52
N LEU A 442 11.80 -32.06 -13.80
CA LEU A 442 10.80 -32.22 -14.87
C LEU A 442 10.22 -33.63 -14.98
N THR A 443 10.94 -34.68 -14.60
CA THR A 443 10.49 -36.09 -14.78
C THR A 443 9.08 -36.36 -14.22
N PRO A 444 8.70 -35.90 -13.01
CA PRO A 444 7.34 -36.07 -12.48
C PRO A 444 6.27 -35.35 -13.32
N TYR A 445 6.58 -34.17 -13.88
CA TYR A 445 5.65 -33.42 -14.71
C TYR A 445 5.51 -34.01 -16.11
N ILE A 446 6.60 -34.51 -16.68
CA ILE A 446 6.61 -35.20 -17.98
C ILE A 446 5.80 -36.50 -17.92
N SER A 447 5.97 -37.29 -16.85
CA SER A 447 5.20 -38.53 -16.69
C SER A 447 3.70 -38.26 -16.56
N ARG A 448 3.30 -37.21 -15.84
CA ARG A 448 1.90 -36.76 -15.76
C ARG A 448 1.35 -36.28 -17.09
N LEU A 449 2.13 -35.47 -17.84
CA LEU A 449 1.76 -35.05 -19.19
C LEU A 449 1.56 -36.24 -20.13
N SER A 450 2.45 -37.23 -20.08
CA SER A 450 2.33 -38.47 -20.87
C SER A 450 1.06 -39.24 -20.50
N HIS A 451 0.74 -39.38 -19.22
CA HIS A 451 -0.47 -40.05 -18.78
C HIS A 451 -1.74 -39.32 -19.28
N LEU A 452 -1.77 -37.98 -19.18
CA LEU A 452 -2.89 -37.18 -19.71
C LEU A 452 -3.03 -37.31 -21.23
N LYS A 453 -1.91 -37.31 -21.97
CA LYS A 453 -1.88 -37.54 -23.43
C LYS A 453 -2.54 -38.86 -23.84
N ASP A 454 -2.33 -39.92 -23.06
CA ASP A 454 -2.91 -41.23 -23.35
C ASP A 454 -4.42 -41.25 -23.07
N LEU A 455 -4.89 -40.52 -22.05
CA LEU A 455 -6.31 -40.37 -21.74
C LEU A 455 -7.08 -39.50 -22.74
N MET A 456 -6.43 -38.58 -23.46
CA MET A 456 -7.08 -37.73 -24.46
C MET A 456 -7.80 -38.52 -25.57
N GLY A 457 -7.41 -39.78 -25.82
CA GLY A 457 -8.11 -40.65 -26.77
C GLY A 457 -9.54 -41.05 -26.35
N ASN A 458 -9.87 -40.94 -25.06
CA ASN A 458 -11.12 -41.43 -24.46
C ASN A 458 -11.99 -40.33 -23.85
N SER A 459 -11.80 -39.07 -24.26
CA SER A 459 -12.35 -37.84 -23.65
C SER A 459 -11.87 -37.61 -22.20
N ILE A 460 -11.25 -36.45 -21.97
CA ILE A 460 -10.73 -36.06 -20.65
C ILE A 460 -11.75 -35.20 -19.88
N SER A 461 -11.78 -35.37 -18.56
CA SER A 461 -12.62 -34.56 -17.67
C SER A 461 -12.19 -33.08 -17.64
N ARG A 462 -13.04 -32.21 -17.08
CA ARG A 462 -12.71 -30.78 -16.91
C ARG A 462 -11.48 -30.57 -16.02
N ASP A 463 -11.33 -31.37 -14.97
CA ASP A 463 -10.20 -31.25 -14.03
C ASP A 463 -8.88 -31.70 -14.68
N GLN A 464 -8.90 -32.79 -15.44
CA GLN A 464 -7.75 -33.26 -16.23
C GLN A 464 -7.34 -32.26 -17.31
N ARG A 465 -8.31 -31.54 -17.90
CA ARG A 465 -8.01 -30.43 -18.82
C ARG A 465 -7.30 -29.28 -18.12
N ASN A 466 -7.80 -28.86 -16.97
CA ASN A 466 -7.16 -27.80 -16.16
C ASN A 466 -5.73 -28.22 -15.75
N GLU A 467 -5.53 -29.49 -15.39
CA GLU A 467 -4.22 -30.05 -15.08
C GLU A 467 -3.27 -29.99 -16.28
N LEU A 468 -3.72 -30.42 -17.47
CA LEU A 468 -2.93 -30.35 -18.71
C LEU A 468 -2.48 -28.91 -18.99
N VAL A 469 -3.39 -27.94 -18.93
CA VAL A 469 -3.09 -26.52 -19.16
C VAL A 469 -2.09 -26.00 -18.11
N SER A 470 -2.26 -26.37 -16.84
CA SER A 470 -1.34 -25.99 -15.77
C SER A 470 0.06 -26.54 -15.99
N LEU A 471 0.19 -27.81 -16.39
CA LEU A 471 1.50 -28.44 -16.66
C LEU A 471 2.21 -27.79 -17.85
N LEU A 472 1.48 -27.49 -18.93
CA LEU A 472 2.03 -26.75 -20.07
C LEU A 472 2.44 -25.32 -19.68
N LYS A 473 1.71 -24.65 -18.77
CA LYS A 473 2.08 -23.35 -18.24
C LYS A 473 3.41 -23.40 -17.47
N LEU A 474 3.64 -24.44 -16.66
CA LEU A 474 4.90 -24.63 -15.93
C LEU A 474 6.09 -24.83 -16.87
N LEU A 475 5.92 -25.61 -17.95
CA LEU A 475 6.96 -25.77 -18.98
C LEU A 475 7.26 -24.46 -19.72
N SER A 476 6.23 -23.70 -20.08
CA SER A 476 6.36 -22.36 -20.66
C SER A 476 7.08 -21.38 -19.73
N CYS A 477 6.75 -21.42 -18.44
CA CYS A 477 7.44 -20.63 -17.41
C CYS A 477 8.92 -21.00 -17.30
N LEU A 478 9.23 -22.30 -17.27
CA LEU A 478 10.60 -22.79 -17.22
C LEU A 478 11.41 -22.32 -18.43
N ALA A 479 10.85 -22.49 -19.64
CA ALA A 479 11.51 -22.10 -20.88
C ALA A 479 11.78 -20.59 -20.95
N ARG A 480 10.83 -19.77 -20.54
CA ARG A 480 10.95 -18.30 -20.54
C ARG A 480 12.07 -17.79 -19.64
N HIS A 481 12.31 -18.44 -18.50
CA HIS A 481 13.29 -17.99 -17.50
C HIS A 481 14.65 -18.69 -17.58
N LEU A 482 14.73 -19.84 -18.25
CA LEU A 482 15.95 -20.60 -18.46
C LEU A 482 16.63 -20.17 -19.78
N ASN A 483 16.91 -18.87 -19.94
CA ASN A 483 17.64 -18.34 -21.10
C ASN A 483 19.02 -17.83 -20.68
N LEU A 484 20.06 -18.59 -21.04
CA LEU A 484 21.47 -18.29 -20.72
C LEU A 484 22.00 -17.02 -21.42
N ASN A 485 21.34 -16.55 -22.49
CA ASN A 485 21.78 -15.39 -23.25
C ASN A 485 21.42 -14.05 -22.57
N ASN A 486 20.40 -14.03 -21.71
CA ASN A 486 19.96 -12.81 -21.03
C ASN A 486 20.79 -12.45 -19.78
N SER A 487 21.53 -13.41 -19.22
CA SER A 487 22.39 -13.20 -18.04
C SER A 487 23.78 -12.65 -18.37
N ALA A 488 24.11 -12.46 -19.66
CA ALA A 488 25.39 -11.95 -20.14
C ALA A 488 25.35 -10.46 -20.56
N VAL A 489 24.28 -9.74 -20.22
CA VAL A 489 24.16 -8.30 -20.49
C VAL A 489 24.77 -7.55 -19.32
N GLU A 490 26.08 -7.34 -19.37
CA GLU A 490 26.76 -6.31 -18.57
C GLU A 490 26.35 -4.93 -19.13
N GLU A 491 25.85 -4.04 -18.27
CA GLU A 491 25.91 -2.60 -18.51
C GLU A 491 27.29 -2.12 -18.03
N ASP A 492 28.29 -2.25 -18.90
CA ASP A 492 29.51 -1.46 -18.75
C ASP A 492 29.18 -0.03 -19.19
N ASP A 493 29.09 0.89 -18.23
CA ASP A 493 29.09 2.33 -18.47
C ASP A 493 30.47 2.76 -19.00
N ASP A 494 30.73 2.52 -20.28
CA ASP A 494 31.81 3.19 -21.00
C ASP A 494 31.38 4.66 -21.23
N GLU A 495 32.23 5.60 -20.78
CA GLU A 495 32.08 7.06 -20.80
C GLU A 495 31.87 7.72 -22.19
N ASP A 496 31.61 6.94 -23.24
CA ASP A 496 31.48 7.41 -24.63
C ASP A 496 30.25 6.81 -25.34
N GLY A 497 29.06 6.95 -24.72
CA GLY A 497 27.74 7.11 -25.38
C GLY A 497 27.35 6.15 -26.51
N THR A 498 27.98 4.98 -26.63
CA THR A 498 27.73 3.98 -27.67
C THR A 498 27.57 2.61 -27.04
N THR A 499 26.33 2.30 -26.63
CA THR A 499 25.92 0.94 -26.25
C THR A 499 26.28 -0.07 -27.34
N ARG A 500 27.41 -0.77 -27.18
CA ARG A 500 27.78 -1.94 -27.99
C ARG A 500 27.43 -3.20 -27.20
N ARG A 501 26.31 -3.83 -27.56
CA ARG A 501 25.91 -5.17 -27.10
C ARG A 501 27.05 -6.17 -27.35
N HIS A 502 27.86 -6.49 -26.34
CA HIS A 502 28.82 -7.59 -26.41
C HIS A 502 28.12 -8.85 -25.90
N SER A 503 27.42 -9.55 -26.78
CA SER A 503 26.97 -10.91 -26.50
C SER A 503 28.21 -11.81 -26.46
N GLN A 504 28.77 -12.08 -25.28
CA GLN A 504 29.69 -13.21 -25.12
C GLN A 504 28.89 -14.51 -25.28
N VAL A 505 28.82 -15.00 -26.52
CA VAL A 505 28.37 -16.37 -26.81
C VAL A 505 29.44 -17.32 -26.28
N VAL A 506 29.38 -17.64 -25.00
CA VAL A 506 30.27 -18.63 -24.40
C VAL A 506 29.78 -20.02 -24.78
N SER A 507 30.66 -20.74 -25.48
CA SER A 507 30.62 -22.17 -25.85
C SER A 507 29.72 -22.57 -27.02
N GLY A 508 30.30 -23.37 -27.94
CA GLY A 508 29.57 -24.08 -29.00
C GLY A 508 28.80 -25.30 -28.49
N GLU A 509 28.43 -25.32 -27.21
CA GLU A 509 27.60 -26.36 -26.61
C GLU A 509 26.12 -26.01 -26.81
N PRO A 510 25.25 -27.01 -27.08
CA PRO A 510 23.84 -26.77 -27.30
C PRO A 510 23.17 -26.26 -26.02
N GLN A 511 22.40 -25.18 -26.11
CA GLN A 511 21.72 -24.63 -24.93
C GLN A 511 20.92 -25.70 -24.17
N PRO A 512 20.98 -25.74 -22.82
CA PRO A 512 20.25 -26.73 -22.01
C PRO A 512 18.75 -26.73 -22.29
N LEU A 513 18.17 -25.54 -22.53
CA LEU A 513 16.76 -25.41 -22.91
C LEU A 513 16.46 -26.14 -24.24
N LEU A 514 17.34 -26.00 -25.23
CA LEU A 514 17.20 -26.70 -26.52
C LEU A 514 17.23 -28.22 -26.32
N LEU A 515 18.12 -28.74 -25.48
CA LEU A 515 18.20 -30.17 -25.19
C LEU A 515 16.93 -30.70 -24.53
N VAL A 516 16.41 -29.98 -23.52
CA VAL A 516 15.15 -30.35 -22.86
C VAL A 516 13.99 -30.29 -23.84
N LEU A 517 13.89 -29.24 -24.67
CA LEU A 517 12.81 -29.12 -25.63
C LEU A 517 12.86 -30.21 -26.70
N GLN A 518 14.04 -30.56 -27.23
CA GLN A 518 14.19 -31.70 -28.15
C GLN A 518 13.65 -33.01 -27.58
N GLN A 519 13.85 -33.26 -26.28
CA GLN A 519 13.30 -34.44 -25.62
C GLN A 519 11.77 -34.37 -25.44
N LEU A 520 11.22 -33.17 -25.22
CA LEU A 520 9.79 -32.96 -25.01
C LEU A 520 8.97 -32.84 -26.31
N MET A 521 9.59 -32.44 -27.42
CA MET A 521 8.92 -32.15 -28.69
C MET A 521 7.96 -33.26 -29.15
N PRO A 522 8.33 -34.56 -29.15
CA PRO A 522 7.42 -35.62 -29.57
C PRO A 522 6.13 -35.68 -28.73
N LEU A 523 6.27 -35.51 -27.41
CA LEU A 523 5.14 -35.50 -26.49
C LEU A 523 4.25 -34.27 -26.72
N LEU A 524 4.85 -33.09 -26.92
CA LEU A 524 4.12 -31.85 -27.16
C LEU A 524 3.38 -31.87 -28.51
N SER A 525 3.99 -32.40 -29.56
CA SER A 525 3.35 -32.57 -30.88
C SER A 525 2.15 -33.53 -30.82
N ASP A 526 2.27 -34.63 -30.08
CA ASP A 526 1.16 -35.57 -29.88
C ASP A 526 -0.01 -34.94 -29.10
N ILE A 527 0.29 -34.11 -28.09
CA ILE A 527 -0.74 -33.38 -27.33
C ILE A 527 -1.45 -32.38 -28.25
N ALA A 528 -0.70 -31.63 -29.06
CA ALA A 528 -1.25 -30.67 -30.02
C ALA A 528 -2.20 -31.35 -31.02
N ALA A 529 -1.81 -32.50 -31.57
CA ALA A 529 -2.60 -33.25 -32.54
C ALA A 529 -3.92 -33.79 -31.98
N LYS A 530 -4.00 -34.03 -30.66
CA LYS A 530 -5.19 -34.58 -29.98
C LYS A 530 -6.09 -33.51 -29.34
N ALA A 531 -5.64 -32.27 -29.25
CA ALA A 531 -6.35 -31.18 -28.57
C ALA A 531 -7.43 -30.56 -29.47
N THR A 532 -8.63 -31.15 -29.52
CA THR A 532 -9.71 -30.69 -30.41
C THR A 532 -10.63 -29.60 -29.82
N THR A 533 -10.65 -29.39 -28.50
CA THR A 533 -11.64 -28.53 -27.82
C THR A 533 -11.06 -27.26 -27.20
N ASP A 534 -9.76 -27.23 -26.92
CA ASP A 534 -9.02 -26.11 -26.30
C ASP A 534 -7.77 -25.73 -27.15
N GLN A 535 -7.88 -25.94 -28.47
CA GLN A 535 -6.79 -25.83 -29.44
C GLN A 535 -6.04 -24.48 -29.31
N GLU A 536 -6.75 -23.35 -29.22
CA GLU A 536 -6.14 -22.02 -29.15
C GLU A 536 -5.31 -21.78 -27.88
N ILE A 537 -5.73 -22.29 -26.72
CA ILE A 537 -5.01 -22.12 -25.46
C ILE A 537 -3.76 -23.00 -25.45
N ILE A 538 -3.91 -24.24 -25.88
CA ILE A 538 -2.81 -25.20 -25.95
C ILE A 538 -1.79 -24.75 -27.01
N GLU A 539 -2.23 -24.32 -28.18
CA GLU A 539 -1.37 -23.75 -29.22
C GLU A 539 -0.62 -22.52 -28.72
N ARG A 540 -1.28 -21.57 -28.05
CA ARG A 540 -0.59 -20.39 -27.49
C ARG A 540 0.49 -20.75 -26.47
N LYS A 541 0.26 -21.76 -25.63
CA LYS A 541 1.26 -22.21 -24.65
C LYS A 541 2.41 -22.97 -25.31
N LEU A 542 2.13 -23.79 -26.32
CA LEU A 542 3.16 -24.44 -27.13
C LEU A 542 3.99 -23.44 -27.93
N LEU A 543 3.36 -22.44 -28.53
CA LEU A 543 4.03 -21.32 -29.20
C LEU A 543 4.93 -20.55 -28.22
N SER A 544 4.48 -20.29 -27.00
CA SER A 544 5.31 -19.65 -25.97
C SER A 544 6.52 -20.51 -25.57
N ILE A 545 6.41 -21.84 -25.58
CA ILE A 545 7.54 -22.73 -25.32
C ILE A 545 8.53 -22.69 -26.48
N MET A 546 8.05 -22.68 -27.72
CA MET A 546 8.88 -22.60 -28.92
C MET A 546 9.56 -21.24 -29.09
N ALA A 547 8.87 -20.15 -28.76
CA ALA A 547 9.40 -18.79 -28.81
C ALA A 547 10.54 -18.54 -27.83
N ALA A 548 10.72 -19.39 -26.80
CA ALA A 548 11.84 -19.29 -25.88
C ALA A 548 13.19 -19.77 -26.47
N LEU A 549 13.17 -20.33 -27.69
CA LEU A 549 14.37 -20.74 -28.45
C LEU A 549 14.84 -19.70 -29.47
N GLU A 550 14.01 -18.70 -29.77
CA GLU A 550 14.36 -17.54 -30.62
C GLU A 550 15.00 -16.44 -29.77
#